data_AF-A0A2J7ZTK6-F1
#
_entry.id   AF-A0A2J7ZTK6-F1
#
_cell.length_a   1.000
_cell.length_b   1.000
_cell.length_c   1.000
_cell.angle_alpha   90.00
_cell.angle_beta   90.00
_cell.angle_gamma   90.00
#
_symmetry.space_group_name_H-M   'P 1'
#
loop_
_entity.id
_entity.type
_entity.pdbx_description
1 polymer ?
#
loop_
_entity_poly.entity_id
_entity_poly.type
_entity_poly.pdbx_seq_one_letter_code
_entity_poly.pdbx_strand_id
1 'polypeptide(L)'
;MEGSAGQKAPELKKKGLVKEALHSPGDIFVIKVGTSSLVRPEQQTLNLTNLARISETVKLLKSEGHHVIIVTSGAVGVGCQRLGLTTRPSLLAKKQALAAVGQVHLMKFYEDFFAALGL
;
A
#
# COMPACT_ATOMS: atom_id res chain seq x y z
N MET A 1 -51.76 14.03 42.74
CA MET A 1 -51.62 13.96 41.27
C MET A 1 -50.28 14.60 40.95
N GLU A 2 -49.24 13.78 40.97
CA GLU A 2 -47.85 14.19 40.83
C GLU A 2 -47.48 14.21 39.33
N GLY A 3 -47.07 15.38 38.82
CA GLY A 3 -46.54 15.53 37.47
C GLY A 3 -45.09 15.08 37.42
N SER A 4 -44.85 13.86 36.93
CA SER A 4 -43.52 13.30 36.70
C SER A 4 -42.78 14.05 35.60
N ALA A 5 -41.66 14.67 35.95
CA ALA A 5 -40.70 15.26 35.04
C ALA A 5 -40.12 14.18 34.11
N GLY A 6 -40.27 14.36 32.80
CA GLY A 6 -39.67 13.49 31.79
C GLY A 6 -38.13 13.45 31.92
N GLN A 7 -37.60 12.35 32.44
CA GLN A 7 -36.19 12.01 32.28
C GLN A 7 -35.95 11.59 30.83
N LYS A 8 -35.31 12.46 30.04
CA LYS A 8 -34.68 12.06 28.78
C LYS A 8 -33.58 11.05 29.08
N ALA A 9 -33.65 9.89 28.42
CA ALA A 9 -32.56 8.91 28.40
C ALA A 9 -31.25 9.59 27.94
N PRO A 10 -30.09 9.23 28.52
CA PRO A 10 -28.82 9.84 28.15
C PRO A 10 -28.48 9.50 26.70
N GLU A 11 -28.22 10.54 25.92
CA GLU A 11 -27.74 10.45 24.56
C GLU A 11 -26.38 9.71 24.54
N LEU A 12 -26.34 8.57 23.86
CA LEU A 12 -25.13 7.79 23.66
C LEU A 12 -24.12 8.61 22.85
N LYS A 13 -23.16 9.23 23.54
CA LYS A 13 -21.97 9.81 22.91
C LYS A 13 -21.18 8.69 22.23
N LYS A 14 -21.32 8.55 20.91
CA LYS A 14 -20.38 7.80 20.06
C LYS A 14 -19.03 8.52 20.08
N LYS A 15 -18.16 8.13 21.01
CA LYS A 15 -16.74 8.55 21.10
C LYS A 15 -15.87 7.58 20.29
N GLY A 16 -15.13 8.10 19.30
CA GLY A 16 -13.97 7.46 18.61
C GLY A 16 -14.34 6.27 17.73
N LEU A 17 -13.84 6.05 16.51
CA LEU A 17 -12.53 6.28 15.89
C LEU A 17 -12.84 6.33 14.37
N VAL A 18 -12.45 7.28 13.51
CA VAL A 18 -11.12 7.85 13.23
C VAL A 18 -11.37 9.26 12.67
N LYS A 19 -11.13 10.30 13.46
CA LYS A 19 -10.97 11.68 12.98
C LYS A 19 -9.67 12.15 13.63
N GLU A 20 -8.55 12.00 12.94
CA GLU A 20 -7.21 12.55 13.25
C GLU A 20 -6.26 11.84 12.26
N ALA A 21 -5.68 12.46 11.23
CA ALA A 21 -5.25 13.84 11.12
C ALA A 21 -5.92 14.59 9.96
N LEU A 22 -6.30 15.83 10.24
CA LEU A 22 -6.51 16.85 9.22
C LEU A 22 -5.11 17.18 8.67
N HIS A 23 -4.67 16.41 7.69
CA HIS A 23 -3.41 16.68 7.01
C HIS A 23 -3.55 17.98 6.22
N SER A 24 -2.58 18.88 6.38
CA SER A 24 -2.57 20.12 5.61
C SER A 24 -2.00 19.80 4.23
N PRO A 25 -2.47 20.47 3.16
CA PRO A 25 -1.80 20.40 1.87
C PRO A 25 -0.28 20.61 2.07
N GLY A 26 0.54 19.74 1.47
CA GLY A 26 2.00 19.74 1.63
C GLY A 26 2.59 18.68 2.56
N ASP A 27 1.78 17.93 3.32
CA ASP A 27 2.31 16.81 4.11
C ASP A 27 3.01 15.72 3.26
N ILE A 28 4.00 15.04 3.84
CA ILE A 28 4.76 13.96 3.17
C ILE A 28 4.31 12.60 3.70
N PHE A 29 3.70 11.79 2.84
CA PHE A 29 3.30 10.42 3.14
C PHE A 29 4.35 9.42 2.69
N VAL A 30 4.82 8.59 3.62
CA VAL A 30 5.70 7.45 3.30
C VAL A 30 4.87 6.16 3.34
N ILE A 31 4.53 5.62 2.17
CA ILE A 31 3.75 4.39 2.05
C ILE A 31 4.70 3.21 1.91
N LYS A 32 4.81 2.43 2.99
CA LYS A 32 5.60 1.20 2.99
C LYS A 32 4.75 0.04 2.47
N VAL A 33 5.22 -0.63 1.43
CA VAL A 33 4.54 -1.78 0.83
C VAL A 33 5.29 -3.08 1.12
N GLY A 34 4.60 -4.04 1.73
CA GLY A 34 5.14 -5.36 2.07
C GLY A 34 5.20 -6.32 0.89
N THR A 35 6.07 -7.34 1.01
CA THR A 35 6.16 -8.41 0.01
C THR A 35 4.83 -9.13 -0.16
N SER A 36 4.12 -9.45 0.93
CA SER A 36 2.80 -10.10 0.86
C SER A 36 1.71 -9.22 0.23
N SER A 37 1.87 -7.89 0.30
CA SER A 37 0.96 -6.94 -0.35
C SER A 37 1.17 -6.90 -1.86
N LEU A 38 2.40 -7.12 -2.34
CA LEU A 38 2.74 -7.01 -3.77
C LEU A 38 2.97 -8.33 -4.47
N VAL A 39 3.29 -9.40 -3.77
CA VAL A 39 3.69 -10.67 -4.35
C VAL A 39 2.81 -11.77 -3.76
N ARG A 40 2.08 -12.48 -4.62
CA ARG A 40 1.29 -13.65 -4.24
C ARG A 40 2.24 -14.81 -3.87
N PRO A 41 2.14 -15.37 -2.65
CA PRO A 41 3.08 -16.39 -2.17
C PRO A 41 3.18 -17.63 -3.06
N GLU A 42 2.05 -18.08 -3.61
CA GLU A 42 1.91 -19.37 -4.28
C GLU A 42 2.63 -19.41 -5.63
N GLN A 43 2.63 -18.29 -6.34
CA GLN A 43 3.19 -18.19 -7.68
C GLN A 43 4.39 -17.24 -7.77
N GLN A 44 4.75 -16.58 -6.65
CA GLN A 44 5.68 -15.45 -6.62
C GLN A 44 5.31 -14.34 -7.62
N THR A 45 4.05 -14.27 -8.03
CA THR A 45 3.57 -13.33 -9.05
C THR A 45 3.16 -12.00 -8.43
N LEU A 46 3.34 -10.91 -9.17
CA LEU A 46 2.85 -9.62 -8.72
C LEU A 46 1.33 -9.59 -8.56
N ASN A 47 0.89 -9.05 -7.44
CA ASN A 47 -0.49 -8.72 -7.15
C ASN A 47 -0.84 -7.38 -7.79
N LEU A 48 -1.15 -7.42 -9.08
CA LEU A 48 -1.51 -6.24 -9.88
C LEU A 48 -2.72 -5.49 -9.31
N THR A 49 -3.67 -6.18 -8.69
CA THR A 49 -4.84 -5.55 -8.04
C THR A 49 -4.40 -4.67 -6.86
N ASN A 50 -3.48 -5.14 -6.03
CA ASN A 50 -2.96 -4.33 -4.93
C ASN A 50 -2.09 -3.19 -5.44
N LEU A 51 -1.28 -3.43 -6.48
CA LEU A 51 -0.49 -2.36 -7.10
C LEU A 51 -1.39 -1.24 -7.65
N ALA A 52 -2.49 -1.59 -8.34
CA ALA A 52 -3.49 -0.64 -8.81
C ALA A 52 -4.04 0.23 -7.69
N ARG A 53 -4.52 -0.40 -6.60
CA ARG A 53 -5.08 0.30 -5.43
C ARG A 53 -4.08 1.21 -4.75
N ILE A 54 -2.81 0.79 -4.67
CA ILE A 54 -1.73 1.63 -4.14
C ILE A 54 -1.54 2.84 -5.06
N SER A 55 -1.49 2.65 -6.37
CA SER A 55 -1.32 3.74 -7.32
C SER A 55 -2.49 4.72 -7.33
N GLU A 56 -3.73 4.24 -7.19
CA GLU A 56 -4.93 5.07 -7.01
C GLU A 56 -4.85 5.90 -5.71
N THR A 57 -4.38 5.29 -4.63
CA THR A 57 -4.17 5.97 -3.34
C THR A 57 -3.13 7.08 -3.46
N VAL A 58 -2.02 6.82 -4.18
CA VAL A 58 -1.00 7.84 -4.47
C VAL A 58 -1.59 8.98 -5.29
N LYS A 59 -2.42 8.69 -6.30
CA LYS A 59 -3.08 9.71 -7.13
C LYS A 59 -3.97 10.61 -6.28
N LEU A 60 -4.78 10.01 -5.40
CA LEU A 60 -5.65 10.73 -4.48
C LEU A 60 -4.86 11.70 -3.60
N LEU A 61 -3.86 11.20 -2.87
CA LEU A 61 -3.04 12.02 -1.98
C LEU A 61 -2.31 13.15 -2.73
N LYS A 62 -1.77 12.87 -3.93
CA LYS A 62 -1.16 13.91 -4.77
C LYS A 62 -2.18 14.95 -5.25
N SER A 63 -3.42 14.54 -5.55
CA SER A 63 -4.48 15.48 -5.95
C SER A 63 -4.96 16.37 -4.81
N GLU A 64 -4.80 15.92 -3.56
CA GLU A 64 -5.06 16.70 -2.34
C GLU A 64 -3.90 17.64 -1.97
N GLY A 65 -2.83 17.66 -2.78
CA GLY A 65 -1.67 18.54 -2.60
C GLY A 65 -0.59 17.97 -1.68
N HIS A 66 -0.59 16.66 -1.40
CA HIS A 66 0.42 16.00 -0.59
C HIS A 66 1.58 15.43 -1.43
N HIS A 67 2.74 15.28 -0.79
CA HIS A 67 3.87 14.55 -1.37
C HIS A 67 3.80 13.07 -0.94
N VAL A 68 4.13 12.16 -1.85
CA VAL A 68 4.08 10.73 -1.56
C VAL A 68 5.40 10.05 -1.93
N ILE A 69 5.93 9.25 -1.00
CA ILE A 69 7.12 8.42 -1.16
C ILE A 69 6.69 6.96 -1.00
N ILE A 70 6.97 6.14 -2.01
CA ILE A 70 6.75 4.69 -1.93
C ILE A 70 8.03 3.99 -1.47
N VAL A 71 7.92 3.17 -0.43
CA VAL A 71 8.98 2.25 0.01
C VAL A 71 8.51 0.83 -0.20
N THR A 72 8.95 0.20 -1.29
CA THR A 72 8.45 -1.11 -1.72
C THR A 72 9.41 -2.26 -1.41
N SER A 73 8.86 -3.38 -0.96
CA SER A 73 9.52 -4.69 -0.96
C SER A 73 9.24 -5.44 -2.27
N GLY A 74 9.47 -6.76 -2.33
CA GLY A 74 8.99 -7.61 -3.43
C GLY A 74 9.99 -7.92 -4.55
N ALA A 75 11.08 -7.16 -4.71
CA ALA A 75 12.05 -7.34 -5.80
C ALA A 75 12.56 -8.79 -5.95
N VAL A 76 12.90 -9.46 -4.85
CA VAL A 76 13.35 -10.88 -4.92
C VAL A 76 12.24 -11.81 -5.44
N GLY A 77 10.98 -11.59 -5.04
CA GLY A 77 9.86 -12.40 -5.51
C GLY A 77 9.60 -12.22 -7.00
N VAL A 78 9.64 -10.96 -7.47
CA VAL A 78 9.58 -10.63 -8.90
C VAL A 78 10.74 -11.27 -9.67
N GLY A 79 11.95 -11.25 -9.10
CA GLY A 79 13.11 -11.93 -9.68
C GLY A 79 12.93 -13.44 -9.78
N CYS A 80 12.40 -14.08 -8.73
CA CYS A 80 12.06 -15.51 -8.76
C CYS A 80 11.07 -15.80 -9.90
N GLN A 81 9.98 -15.03 -9.99
CA GLN A 81 8.99 -15.19 -11.06
C GLN A 81 9.63 -15.03 -12.44
N ARG A 82 10.47 -14.00 -12.62
CA ARG A 82 11.07 -13.69 -13.91
C ARG A 82 12.02 -14.79 -14.40
N LEU A 83 12.70 -15.47 -13.47
CA LEU A 83 13.61 -16.58 -13.77
C LEU A 83 12.95 -17.96 -13.63
N GLY A 84 11.63 -18.04 -13.43
CA GLY A 84 10.90 -19.30 -13.32
C GLY A 84 11.22 -20.12 -12.06
N LEU A 85 11.67 -19.46 -10.98
CA LEU A 85 11.97 -20.13 -9.71
C LEU A 85 10.71 -20.25 -8.86
N THR A 86 10.36 -21.49 -8.49
CA THR A 86 9.22 -21.80 -7.61
C THR A 86 9.56 -21.61 -6.14
N THR A 87 10.85 -21.63 -5.78
CA THR A 87 11.32 -21.50 -4.40
C THR A 87 12.30 -20.34 -4.27
N ARG A 88 12.15 -19.60 -3.17
CA ARG A 88 13.07 -18.51 -2.84
C ARG A 88 14.38 -19.10 -2.32
N PRO A 89 15.55 -18.76 -2.91
CA PRO A 89 16.82 -19.30 -2.44
C PRO A 89 17.16 -18.76 -1.04
N SER A 90 17.86 -19.56 -0.26
CA SER A 90 18.36 -19.18 1.08
C SER A 90 19.63 -18.34 1.01
N LEU A 91 20.53 -18.66 0.06
CA LEU A 91 21.83 -18.02 -0.12
C LEU A 91 21.70 -16.53 -0.45
N LEU A 92 22.42 -15.68 0.30
CA LEU A 92 22.37 -14.22 0.16
C LEU A 92 22.72 -13.75 -1.25
N ALA A 93 23.81 -14.25 -1.83
CA ALA A 93 24.23 -13.87 -3.18
C ALA A 93 23.13 -14.15 -4.23
N LYS A 94 22.42 -15.28 -4.11
CA LYS A 94 21.29 -15.58 -4.99
C LYS A 94 20.12 -14.64 -4.76
N LYS A 95 19.81 -14.28 -3.51
CA LYS A 95 18.78 -13.28 -3.19
C LYS A 95 19.13 -11.91 -3.80
N GLN A 96 20.40 -11.49 -3.73
CA GLN A 96 20.85 -10.23 -4.32
C GLN A 96 20.74 -10.24 -5.84
N ALA A 97 21.16 -11.33 -6.49
CA ALA A 97 21.00 -11.47 -7.95
C ALA A 97 19.52 -11.40 -8.37
N LEU A 98 18.64 -12.09 -7.65
CA LEU A 98 17.20 -12.03 -7.90
C LEU A 98 16.62 -10.65 -7.62
N ALA A 99 17.07 -9.96 -6.57
CA ALA A 99 16.66 -8.60 -6.29
C ALA A 99 17.07 -7.66 -7.43
N ALA A 100 18.30 -7.78 -7.96
CA ALA A 100 18.76 -6.96 -9.07
C ALA A 100 17.90 -7.16 -10.33
N VAL A 101 17.58 -8.41 -10.67
CA VAL A 101 16.68 -8.73 -11.80
C VAL A 101 15.27 -8.20 -11.54
N GLY A 102 14.69 -8.54 -10.39
CA GLY A 102 13.31 -8.21 -10.10
C GLY A 102 13.07 -6.74 -9.81
N GLN A 103 14.07 -5.98 -9.37
CA GLN A 103 13.95 -4.55 -9.11
C GLN A 103 13.62 -3.78 -10.38
N VAL A 104 14.31 -4.05 -11.50
CA VAL A 104 14.05 -3.38 -12.79
C VAL A 104 12.60 -3.61 -13.22
N HIS A 105 12.12 -4.84 -13.09
CA HIS A 105 10.74 -5.19 -13.43
C HIS A 105 9.73 -4.56 -12.47
N LEU A 106 9.99 -4.59 -11.16
CA LEU A 106 9.11 -3.99 -10.17
C LEU A 106 8.94 -2.49 -10.40
N MET A 107 10.03 -1.78 -10.72
CA MET A 107 9.96 -0.36 -11.05
C MET A 107 9.18 -0.10 -12.33
N LYS A 108 9.34 -0.96 -13.36
CA LYS A 108 8.55 -0.85 -14.58
C LYS A 108 7.05 -0.99 -14.33
N PHE A 109 6.64 -1.92 -13.46
CA PHE A 109 5.22 -2.03 -13.09
C PHE A 109 4.71 -0.78 -12.36
N TYR A 110 5.47 -0.22 -11.42
CA TYR A 110 5.08 1.04 -10.79
C TYR A 110 4.93 2.17 -11.82
N GLU A 111 5.91 2.31 -12.71
CA GLU A 111 5.89 3.30 -13.79
C GLU A 111 4.64 3.15 -14.67
N ASP A 112 4.33 1.93 -15.12
CA ASP A 112 3.18 1.68 -16.00
C ASP A 112 1.85 2.05 -15.32
N PHE A 113 1.68 1.73 -14.05
CA PHE A 113 0.46 2.05 -13.30
C PHE A 113 0.37 3.55 -12.97
N PHE A 114 1.48 4.21 -12.66
CA PHE A 114 1.48 5.65 -12.43
C PHE A 114 1.20 6.42 -13.74
N ALA A 115 1.84 6.04 -14.83
CA ALA A 115 1.61 6.63 -16.15
C ALA A 115 0.14 6.48 -16.59
N ALA A 116 -0.47 5.31 -16.35
CA ALA A 116 -1.89 5.08 -16.64
C ALA A 116 -2.85 6.00 -15.84
N LEU A 117 -2.42 6.52 -14.69
CA LEU A 117 -3.17 7.47 -13.86
C LEU A 117 -2.75 8.94 -14.08
N GLY A 118 -1.86 9.19 -15.05
CA GLY A 118 -1.29 10.52 -15.32
C GLY A 118 -0.56 11.08 -14.09
N LEU A 119 0.28 10.25 -13.46
CA LEU A 119 1.16 10.62 -12.35
C LEU A 119 2.62 10.82 -12.75
#